data_AF-A0A536GZD6-F1
#
_entry.id   AF-A0A536GZD6-F1
#
_cell.length_a   1.000
_cell.length_b   1.000
_cell.length_c   1.000
_cell.angle_alpha   90.00
_cell.angle_beta   90.00
_cell.angle_gamma   90.00
#
_symmetry.space_group_name_H-M   'P 1'
#
loop_
_entity.id
_entity.type
_entity.pdbx_description
1 polymer ?
#
loop_
_entity_poly.entity_id
_entity_poly.type
_entity_poly.pdbx_seq_one_letter_code
_entity_poly.pdbx_strand_id
1 'polypeptide(L)'
;MVLGTLSIHLLDQTSAFGVFANGGVRIPPHAIDTVADTQGRLIYHFVPIGKRVISKQVAFITTNVLSDNSSRTFEFGKCSALYLYSNTQTQCYQGDPGSIRPAAVKTGTSQEFRDNWTVGYTTDYVMGVWAGNNDNSPMVNITGVDGAGPIWHDSLLLAEQGHPISGFTNPGGVVQRTVHYPAGITTTDWYLQGMPVGNWYL
;
A
#
# COMPACT_ATOMS: atom_id res chain seq x y z
N MET A 1 11.23 2.38 16.41
CA MET A 1 9.93 1.97 17.00
C MET A 1 9.19 1.10 15.99
N VAL A 2 8.63 -0.04 16.40
CA VAL A 2 8.14 -1.09 15.46
C VAL A 2 6.61 -1.24 15.48
N LEU A 3 5.94 -0.83 16.56
CA LEU A 3 4.48 -0.98 16.74
C LEU A 3 3.65 0.27 16.40
N GLY A 4 4.25 1.31 15.79
CA GLY A 4 3.50 2.51 15.39
C GLY A 4 3.09 3.43 16.55
N THR A 5 3.92 3.56 17.58
CA THR A 5 3.65 4.40 18.77
C THR A 5 3.80 5.92 18.54
N LEU A 6 3.96 6.36 17.29
CA LEU A 6 4.08 7.77 16.94
C LEU A 6 2.75 8.29 16.39
N SER A 7 2.32 9.44 16.88
CA SER A 7 1.27 10.21 16.24
C SER A 7 1.80 10.85 14.96
N ILE A 8 1.13 10.60 13.83
CA ILE A 8 1.49 11.14 12.52
C ILE A 8 0.23 11.61 11.79
N HIS A 9 0.35 12.64 10.96
CA HIS A 9 -0.76 13.09 10.13
C HIS A 9 -1.00 12.06 9.01
N LEU A 10 -2.28 11.82 8.69
CA LEU A 10 -2.66 10.90 7.62
C LEU A 10 -1.99 11.25 6.29
N LEU A 11 -1.87 12.54 5.97
CA LEU A 11 -1.21 13.01 4.76
C LEU A 11 0.29 12.66 4.72
N ASP A 12 1.00 12.77 5.85
CA ASP A 12 2.42 12.45 5.93
C ASP A 12 2.64 10.94 5.72
N GLN A 13 1.82 10.10 6.36
CA GLN A 13 1.88 8.66 6.22
C GLN A 13 1.55 8.22 4.78
N THR A 14 0.52 8.83 4.18
CA THR A 14 0.13 8.55 2.79
C THR A 14 1.24 8.96 1.82
N SER A 15 1.83 10.15 2.01
CA SER A 15 2.99 10.61 1.22
C SER A 15 4.20 9.68 1.37
N ALA A 16 4.43 9.12 2.56
CA ALA A 16 5.49 8.15 2.79
C ALA A 16 5.27 6.85 1.98
N PHE A 17 4.03 6.34 1.91
CA PHE A 17 3.72 5.20 1.03
C PHE A 17 3.91 5.53 -0.46
N GLY A 18 3.67 6.79 -0.84
CA GLY A 18 3.99 7.33 -2.16
C GLY A 18 5.44 7.15 -2.57
N VAL A 19 6.38 7.08 -1.62
CA VAL A 19 7.79 6.78 -1.91
C VAL A 19 7.94 5.38 -2.51
N PHE A 20 7.24 4.38 -1.96
CA PHE A 20 7.31 3.01 -2.49
C PHE A 20 6.63 2.91 -3.85
N ALA A 21 5.42 3.48 -3.97
CA ALA A 21 4.67 3.52 -5.22
C ALA A 21 5.47 4.19 -6.35
N ASN A 22 6.20 5.26 -6.03
CA ASN A 22 6.99 6.03 -7.00
C ASN A 22 8.46 5.57 -7.08
N GLY A 23 8.72 4.28 -6.90
CA GLY A 23 10.04 3.68 -7.12
C GLY A 23 11.17 4.29 -6.29
N GLY A 24 10.86 4.77 -5.09
CA GLY A 24 11.79 5.35 -4.12
C GLY A 24 11.94 6.87 -4.16
N VAL A 25 11.13 7.57 -4.96
CA VAL A 25 11.17 9.04 -5.10
C VAL A 25 10.04 9.67 -4.29
N ARG A 26 10.42 10.48 -3.29
CA ARG A 26 9.47 11.30 -2.53
C ARG A 26 9.09 12.52 -3.34
N ILE A 27 7.79 12.68 -3.59
CA ILE A 27 7.19 13.93 -4.08
C ILE A 27 6.43 14.55 -2.90
N PRO A 28 6.72 15.81 -2.51
CA PRO A 28 5.96 16.48 -1.47
C PRO A 28 4.47 16.57 -1.85
N PRO A 29 3.54 16.31 -0.92
CA PRO A 29 2.12 16.49 -1.19
C PRO A 29 1.83 17.98 -1.43
N HIS A 30 0.94 18.26 -2.38
CA HIS A 30 0.47 19.60 -2.70
C HIS A 30 -1.03 19.54 -2.98
N ALA A 31 -1.75 20.60 -2.65
CA ALA A 31 -3.20 20.72 -2.92
C ALA A 31 -3.51 21.79 -3.98
N ILE A 32 -2.61 22.76 -4.15
CA ILE A 32 -2.76 23.85 -5.11
C ILE A 32 -1.81 23.55 -6.27
N ASP A 33 -2.38 23.21 -7.43
CA ASP A 33 -1.63 23.03 -8.67
C ASP A 33 -1.39 24.38 -9.35
N THR A 34 -2.44 25.16 -9.58
CA THR A 34 -2.38 26.38 -10.38
C THR A 34 -3.20 27.51 -9.75
N VAL A 35 -2.68 28.74 -9.80
CA VAL A 35 -3.39 29.98 -9.43
C VAL A 35 -3.26 30.97 -10.58
N ALA A 36 -4.39 31.56 -11.00
CA ALA A 36 -4.44 32.59 -12.04
C ALA A 36 -5.23 33.82 -11.57
N ASP A 37 -4.95 34.99 -12.14
CA ASP A 37 -5.74 36.22 -11.90
C ASP A 37 -7.06 36.24 -12.71
N THR A 38 -7.86 37.28 -12.53
CA THR A 38 -9.16 37.44 -13.20
C THR A 38 -9.04 37.63 -14.72
N GLN A 39 -7.83 37.89 -15.22
CA GLN A 39 -7.52 37.98 -16.65
C GLN A 39 -6.94 36.66 -17.19
N GLY A 40 -6.84 35.61 -16.37
CA GLY A 40 -6.31 34.31 -16.76
C GLY A 40 -4.78 34.22 -16.80
N ARG A 41 -4.07 35.23 -16.27
CA ARG A 41 -2.60 35.19 -16.20
C ARG A 41 -2.17 34.33 -15.01
N LEU A 42 -1.28 33.39 -15.29
CA LEU A 42 -0.73 32.47 -14.30
C LEU A 42 0.10 33.22 -13.24
N ILE A 43 -0.30 33.10 -11.98
CA ILE A 43 0.41 33.64 -10.80
C ILE A 43 1.33 32.56 -10.22
N TYR A 44 0.86 31.31 -10.19
CA TYR A 44 1.56 30.19 -9.59
C TYR A 44 1.20 28.90 -10.34
N HIS A 45 2.20 28.05 -10.54
CA HIS A 45 2.04 26.67 -10.98
C HIS A 45 3.02 25.79 -10.20
N PHE A 46 2.52 24.68 -9.67
CA PHE A 46 3.33 23.75 -8.90
C PHE A 46 4.23 22.93 -9.82
N VAL A 47 5.54 22.93 -9.54
CA VAL A 47 6.51 22.08 -10.24
C VAL A 47 6.96 20.99 -9.26
N PRO A 48 6.58 19.72 -9.47
CA PRO A 48 6.95 18.64 -8.55
C PRO A 48 8.44 18.33 -8.65
N ILE A 49 9.22 18.76 -7.65
CA ILE A 49 10.63 18.38 -7.52
C ILE A 49 10.72 17.14 -6.62
N GLY A 50 10.90 15.98 -7.23
CA GLY A 50 11.07 14.70 -6.53
C GLY A 50 12.49 14.52 -5.98
N LYS A 51 12.60 13.93 -4.77
CA LYS A 51 13.89 13.50 -4.20
C LYS A 51 13.91 11.99 -4.03
N ARG A 52 14.91 11.32 -4.60
CA ARG A 52 15.15 9.89 -4.31
C ARG A 52 15.59 9.74 -2.86
N VAL A 53 14.84 8.98 -2.08
CA VAL A 53 15.13 8.71 -0.66
C VAL A 53 15.45 7.25 -0.40
N ILE A 54 15.02 6.34 -1.29
CA ILE A 54 15.42 4.93 -1.32
C ILE A 54 15.71 4.48 -2.76
N SER A 55 16.43 3.37 -2.90
CA SER A 55 16.66 2.79 -4.23
C SER A 55 15.36 2.22 -4.80
N LYS A 56 15.27 2.19 -6.14
CA LYS A 56 14.13 1.58 -6.84
C LYS A 56 13.99 0.09 -6.50
N GLN A 57 15.10 -0.59 -6.20
CA GLN A 57 15.12 -1.99 -5.81
C GLN A 57 14.50 -2.21 -4.43
N VAL A 58 14.85 -1.38 -3.44
CA VAL A 58 14.25 -1.45 -2.10
C VAL A 58 12.76 -1.13 -2.18
N ALA A 59 12.38 -0.10 -2.94
CA ALA A 59 10.97 0.21 -3.17
C ALA A 59 10.22 -0.98 -3.75
N PHE A 60 10.76 -1.60 -4.81
CA PHE A 60 10.15 -2.77 -5.47
C PHE A 60 10.04 -4.00 -4.54
N ILE A 61 11.07 -4.33 -3.77
CA ILE A 61 11.00 -5.46 -2.83
C ILE A 61 9.91 -5.21 -1.78
N THR A 62 9.84 -4.00 -1.22
CA THR A 62 8.77 -3.63 -0.27
C THR A 62 7.39 -3.71 -0.93
N THR A 63 7.25 -3.20 -2.15
CA THR A 63 6.01 -3.30 -2.92
C THR A 63 5.61 -4.75 -3.15
N ASN A 64 6.56 -5.61 -3.52
CA ASN A 64 6.31 -7.03 -3.74
C ASN A 64 5.73 -7.70 -2.48
N VAL A 65 6.37 -7.49 -1.32
CA VAL A 65 5.89 -7.99 -0.02
C VAL A 65 4.47 -7.47 0.28
N LEU A 66 4.24 -6.16 0.13
CA LEU A 66 2.95 -5.55 0.43
C LEU A 66 1.83 -5.94 -0.55
N SER A 67 2.20 -6.35 -1.76
CA SER A 67 1.26 -6.73 -2.82
C SER A 67 0.88 -8.22 -2.81
N ASP A 68 1.57 -9.05 -2.03
CA ASP A 68 1.33 -10.48 -2.03
C ASP A 68 0.02 -10.83 -1.32
N ASN A 69 -1.01 -11.07 -2.13
CA ASN A 69 -2.31 -11.55 -1.69
C ASN A 69 -2.21 -12.95 -1.05
N SER A 70 -1.43 -13.86 -1.64
CA SER A 70 -1.35 -15.25 -1.20
C SER A 70 -0.86 -15.33 0.25
N SER A 71 0.21 -14.60 0.58
CA SER A 71 0.75 -14.50 1.93
C SER A 71 -0.23 -13.90 2.95
N ARG A 72 -1.12 -13.00 2.51
CA ARG A 72 -2.14 -12.37 3.37
C ARG A 72 -3.40 -13.22 3.56
N THR A 73 -3.60 -14.24 2.73
CA THR A 73 -4.83 -15.05 2.71
C THR A 73 -5.13 -15.72 4.04
N PHE A 74 -4.10 -16.25 4.71
CA PHE A 74 -4.29 -17.02 5.93
C PHE A 74 -4.91 -16.19 7.05
N GLU A 75 -4.51 -14.92 7.14
CA GLU A 75 -4.99 -13.98 8.16
C GLU A 75 -6.34 -13.37 7.79
N PHE A 76 -6.49 -12.87 6.56
CA PHE A 76 -7.63 -12.02 6.20
C PHE A 76 -8.67 -12.72 5.31
N GLY A 77 -8.33 -13.85 4.69
CA GLY A 77 -9.15 -14.50 3.68
C GLY A 77 -9.00 -13.89 2.27
N LYS A 78 -9.44 -14.67 1.27
CA LYS A 78 -9.31 -14.36 -0.17
C LYS A 78 -10.24 -13.26 -0.70
N CYS A 79 -11.27 -12.90 0.08
CA CYS A 79 -12.26 -11.87 -0.26
C CYS A 79 -12.30 -10.79 0.83
N SER A 80 -11.14 -10.45 1.37
CA SER A 80 -10.99 -9.33 2.31
C SER A 80 -10.91 -8.00 1.58
N ALA A 81 -11.17 -6.90 2.29
CA ALA A 81 -11.03 -5.54 1.76
C ALA A 81 -9.59 -5.19 1.29
N LEU A 82 -8.60 -6.04 1.57
CA LEU A 82 -7.21 -5.84 1.12
C LEU A 82 -6.94 -6.40 -0.29
N TYR A 83 -7.90 -7.14 -0.84
CA TYR A 83 -7.90 -7.62 -2.21
C TYR A 83 -8.76 -6.68 -3.03
N LEU A 84 -8.18 -6.00 -4.00
CA LEU A 84 -8.89 -4.98 -4.79
C LEU A 84 -9.72 -5.64 -5.92
N TYR A 85 -10.77 -6.37 -5.55
CA TYR A 85 -11.66 -7.09 -6.45
C TYR A 85 -12.88 -6.24 -6.82
N SER A 86 -13.35 -6.29 -8.08
CA SER A 86 -14.37 -5.35 -8.57
C SER A 86 -15.82 -5.73 -8.27
N ASN A 87 -16.11 -7.01 -8.02
CA ASN A 87 -17.46 -7.47 -7.72
C ASN A 87 -17.77 -7.37 -6.22
N THR A 88 -18.98 -7.74 -5.80
CA THR A 88 -19.32 -7.77 -4.38
C THR A 88 -18.58 -8.88 -3.63
N GLN A 89 -18.42 -8.72 -2.32
CA GLN A 89 -17.78 -9.74 -1.47
C GLN A 89 -18.49 -11.10 -1.57
N THR A 90 -19.83 -11.10 -1.62
CA THR A 90 -20.63 -12.33 -1.79
C THR A 90 -20.28 -13.05 -3.09
N GLN A 91 -20.17 -12.32 -4.21
CA GLN A 91 -19.80 -12.91 -5.49
C GLN A 91 -18.36 -13.44 -5.46
N CYS A 92 -17.43 -12.74 -4.81
CA CYS A 92 -16.07 -13.23 -4.59
C CYS A 92 -16.07 -14.60 -3.89
N TYR A 93 -16.84 -14.76 -2.80
CA TYR A 93 -16.96 -16.05 -2.10
C TYR A 93 -17.66 -17.15 -2.92
N GLN A 94 -18.48 -16.77 -3.90
CA GLN A 94 -19.09 -17.69 -4.87
C GLN A 94 -18.16 -18.04 -6.04
N GLY A 95 -16.95 -17.47 -6.08
CA GLY A 95 -15.94 -17.73 -7.12
C GLY A 95 -15.93 -16.71 -8.26
N ASP A 96 -16.65 -15.60 -8.15
CA ASP A 96 -16.70 -14.51 -9.14
C ASP A 96 -16.27 -13.16 -8.52
N PRO A 97 -14.97 -12.95 -8.25
CA PRO A 97 -14.45 -11.70 -7.72
C PRO A 97 -14.47 -10.55 -8.75
N GLY A 98 -14.79 -10.83 -10.02
CA GLY A 98 -14.56 -9.89 -11.12
C GLY A 98 -13.06 -9.69 -11.37
N SER A 99 -12.68 -8.47 -11.77
CA SER A 99 -11.27 -8.12 -11.94
C SER A 99 -10.60 -7.90 -10.59
N ILE A 100 -9.38 -8.42 -10.42
CA ILE A 100 -8.56 -8.18 -9.23
C ILE A 100 -7.38 -7.31 -9.65
N ARG A 101 -7.32 -6.08 -9.13
CA ARG A 101 -6.22 -5.15 -9.39
C ARG A 101 -5.07 -5.41 -8.41
N PRO A 102 -3.80 -5.47 -8.89
CA PRO A 102 -2.65 -5.51 -8.01
C PRO A 102 -2.59 -4.26 -7.13
N ALA A 103 -2.55 -4.46 -5.81
CA ALA A 103 -2.42 -3.38 -4.85
C ALA A 103 -1.48 -3.80 -3.72
N ALA A 104 -0.57 -2.89 -3.36
CA ALA A 104 0.28 -3.01 -2.19
C ALA A 104 -0.38 -2.29 -1.02
N VAL A 105 -0.64 -2.97 0.08
CA VAL A 105 -1.41 -2.37 1.18
C VAL A 105 -0.98 -2.90 2.54
N LYS A 106 -1.10 -2.03 3.55
CA LYS A 106 -0.88 -2.38 4.95
C LYS A 106 -1.99 -1.81 5.82
N THR A 107 -2.50 -2.64 6.72
CA THR A 107 -3.39 -2.25 7.81
C THR A 107 -2.62 -1.82 9.06
N GLY A 108 -3.21 -0.99 9.89
CA GLY A 108 -2.75 -0.67 11.23
C GLY A 108 -3.93 -0.61 12.19
N THR A 109 -3.75 -1.18 13.38
CA THR A 109 -4.71 -1.08 14.48
C THR A 109 -3.92 -0.59 15.68
N SER A 110 -4.29 0.54 16.28
CA SER A 110 -3.60 0.99 17.49
C SER A 110 -3.94 0.10 18.68
N GLN A 111 -3.06 0.11 19.68
CA GLN A 111 -3.37 -0.51 20.96
C GLN A 111 -4.67 0.11 21.51
N GLU A 112 -5.47 -0.69 22.21
CA GLU A 112 -6.80 -0.28 22.72
C GLU A 112 -7.85 0.02 21.63
N PHE A 113 -7.61 -0.34 20.36
CA PHE A 113 -8.60 -0.26 19.27
C PHE A 113 -9.16 1.16 19.03
N ARG A 114 -8.32 2.19 19.20
CA ARG A 114 -8.74 3.60 19.02
C ARG A 114 -8.61 4.08 17.58
N ASP A 115 -7.68 3.50 16.83
CA ASP A 115 -7.35 3.91 15.47
C ASP A 115 -7.29 2.71 14.54
N ASN A 116 -8.01 2.82 13.43
CA ASN A 116 -7.95 1.91 12.32
C ASN A 116 -7.36 2.62 11.11
N TRP A 117 -6.31 2.03 10.55
CA TRP A 117 -5.58 2.56 9.41
C TRP A 117 -5.54 1.53 8.28
N THR A 118 -5.72 1.99 7.05
CA THR A 118 -5.37 1.23 5.85
C THR A 118 -4.69 2.19 4.89
N VAL A 119 -3.43 1.89 4.56
CA VAL A 119 -2.66 2.68 3.59
C VAL A 119 -2.13 1.75 2.51
N GLY A 120 -2.39 2.09 1.27
CA GLY A 120 -2.02 1.26 0.14
C GLY A 120 -2.03 2.01 -1.17
N TYR A 121 -1.57 1.35 -2.21
CA TYR A 121 -1.39 1.94 -3.53
C TYR A 121 -1.47 0.91 -4.64
N THR A 122 -1.80 1.41 -5.81
CA THR A 122 -1.68 0.75 -7.12
C THR A 122 -0.49 1.36 -7.86
N THR A 123 -0.41 1.16 -9.17
CA THR A 123 0.53 1.89 -10.03
C THR A 123 0.17 3.37 -10.23
N ASP A 124 -1.06 3.77 -9.95
CA ASP A 124 -1.62 5.07 -10.31
C ASP A 124 -1.88 5.96 -9.10
N TYR A 125 -2.41 5.38 -8.01
CA TYR A 125 -2.83 6.11 -6.82
C TYR A 125 -2.23 5.56 -5.53
N VAL A 126 -2.01 6.46 -4.57
CA VAL A 126 -1.75 6.12 -3.17
C VAL A 126 -2.88 6.66 -2.32
N MET A 127 -3.44 5.80 -1.48
CA MET A 127 -4.58 6.14 -0.63
C MET A 127 -4.32 5.69 0.80
N GLY A 128 -4.51 6.62 1.73
CA GLY A 128 -4.56 6.35 3.16
C GLY A 128 -5.95 6.63 3.69
N VAL A 129 -6.47 5.72 4.51
CA VAL A 129 -7.72 5.86 5.24
C VAL A 129 -7.44 5.68 6.72
N TRP A 130 -7.98 6.58 7.52
CA TRP A 130 -8.08 6.46 8.97
C TRP A 130 -9.55 6.45 9.39
N ALA A 131 -9.89 5.61 10.36
CA ALA A 131 -11.18 5.60 11.03
C ALA A 131 -10.97 5.49 12.55
N GLY A 132 -11.73 6.28 13.31
CA GLY A 132 -11.68 6.30 14.77
C GLY A 132 -12.73 7.26 15.33
N ASN A 133 -12.93 7.23 16.65
CA ASN A 133 -13.85 8.14 17.32
C ASN A 133 -13.15 9.47 17.61
N ASN A 134 -13.80 10.60 17.30
CA ASN A 134 -13.24 11.94 17.52
C ASN A 134 -12.97 12.27 19.00
N ASP A 135 -13.64 11.56 19.92
CA ASP A 135 -13.45 11.68 21.37
C ASP A 135 -12.41 10.69 21.93
N ASN A 136 -11.71 9.97 21.04
CA ASN A 136 -10.69 8.98 21.37
C ASN A 136 -11.20 7.76 22.16
N SER A 137 -12.51 7.54 22.20
CA SER A 137 -13.09 6.31 22.78
C SER A 137 -12.73 5.08 21.94
N PRO A 138 -12.45 3.92 22.56
CA PRO A 138 -12.18 2.67 21.83
C PRO A 138 -13.33 2.26 20.90
N MET A 139 -13.00 1.73 19.73
CA MET A 139 -13.95 0.99 18.90
C MET A 139 -14.08 -0.45 19.44
N VAL A 140 -15.28 -1.02 19.33
CA VAL A 140 -15.57 -2.37 19.85
C VAL A 140 -15.52 -3.38 18.71
N ASN A 141 -14.59 -4.34 18.78
CA ASN A 141 -14.43 -5.42 17.78
C ASN A 141 -14.19 -4.95 16.34
N ILE A 142 -13.49 -3.82 16.14
CA ILE A 142 -13.13 -3.32 14.81
C ILE A 142 -11.61 -3.19 14.70
N THR A 143 -11.02 -3.81 13.68
CA THR A 143 -9.60 -3.67 13.34
C THR A 143 -9.40 -2.87 12.05
N GLY A 144 -8.14 -2.62 11.67
CA GLY A 144 -7.82 -1.87 10.45
C GLY A 144 -8.49 -2.43 9.18
N VAL A 145 -8.61 -3.76 9.07
CA VAL A 145 -9.26 -4.40 7.91
C VAL A 145 -10.79 -4.26 7.93
N ASP A 146 -11.40 -4.08 9.11
CA ASP A 146 -12.86 -3.97 9.27
C ASP A 146 -13.35 -2.53 9.17
N GLY A 147 -12.58 -1.58 9.72
CA GLY A 147 -12.95 -0.16 9.78
C GLY A 147 -12.47 0.65 8.57
N ALA A 148 -11.15 0.79 8.42
CA ALA A 148 -10.55 1.59 7.36
C ALA A 148 -10.44 0.83 6.03
N GLY A 149 -10.30 -0.50 6.09
CA GLY A 149 -10.16 -1.39 4.93
C GLY A 149 -11.26 -1.23 3.87
N PRO A 150 -12.56 -1.32 4.21
CA PRO A 150 -13.63 -1.27 3.22
C PRO A 150 -13.73 0.10 2.53
N ILE A 151 -13.53 1.19 3.30
CA ILE A 151 -13.49 2.55 2.74
C ILE A 151 -12.32 2.70 1.76
N TRP A 152 -11.14 2.17 2.12
CA TRP A 152 -9.96 2.16 1.25
C TRP A 152 -10.23 1.37 -0.03
N HIS A 153 -10.83 0.19 0.08
CA HIS A 153 -11.13 -0.69 -1.05
C HIS A 153 -12.04 -0.01 -2.07
N ASP A 154 -13.20 0.47 -1.63
CA ASP A 154 -14.22 1.01 -2.53
C ASP A 154 -13.79 2.36 -3.11
N SER A 155 -13.13 3.21 -2.31
CA SER A 155 -12.62 4.50 -2.77
C SER A 155 -11.51 4.35 -3.79
N LEU A 156 -10.61 3.37 -3.61
CA LEU A 156 -9.51 3.13 -4.55
C LEU A 156 -10.03 2.48 -5.83
N LEU A 157 -10.99 1.56 -5.76
CA LEU A 157 -11.67 1.05 -6.97
C LEU A 157 -12.35 2.17 -7.76
N LEU A 158 -13.01 3.11 -7.07
CA LEU A 158 -13.62 4.26 -7.70
C LEU A 158 -12.57 5.16 -8.38
N ALA A 159 -11.46 5.44 -7.71
CA ALA A 159 -10.36 6.23 -8.27
C ALA A 159 -9.73 5.56 -9.51
N GLU A 160 -9.69 4.23 -9.53
CA GLU A 160 -9.12 3.42 -10.61
C GLU A 160 -10.07 3.19 -11.81
N GLN A 161 -11.28 3.73 -11.80
CA GLN A 161 -12.23 3.54 -12.89
C GLN A 161 -11.70 4.12 -14.20
N GLY A 162 -11.68 3.29 -15.25
CA GLY A 162 -11.17 3.66 -16.57
C GLY A 162 -9.64 3.57 -16.70
N HIS A 163 -8.90 3.32 -15.63
CA HIS A 163 -7.46 3.09 -15.68
C HIS A 163 -7.14 1.63 -16.02
N PRO A 164 -6.12 1.36 -16.86
CA PRO A 164 -5.69 0.00 -17.15
C PRO A 164 -5.21 -0.71 -15.87
N ILE A 165 -5.43 -2.01 -15.76
CA ILE A 165 -4.89 -2.82 -14.67
C ILE A 165 -3.42 -3.11 -14.98
N SER A 166 -2.51 -2.54 -14.18
CA SER A 166 -1.06 -2.70 -14.33
C SER A 166 -0.44 -3.34 -13.09
N GLY A 167 0.59 -4.14 -13.30
CA GLY A 167 1.38 -4.76 -12.23
C GLY A 167 2.63 -3.97 -11.87
N PHE A 168 3.19 -4.26 -10.70
CA PHE A 168 4.46 -3.68 -10.27
C PHE A 168 5.62 -4.32 -11.05
N THR A 169 6.34 -3.51 -11.82
CA THR A 169 7.41 -3.99 -12.72
C THR A 169 8.76 -4.00 -12.01
N ASN A 170 9.53 -5.09 -12.20
CA ASN A 170 10.90 -5.20 -11.70
C ASN A 170 11.78 -4.08 -12.31
N PRO A 171 12.41 -3.23 -11.49
CA PRO A 171 13.22 -2.11 -11.97
C PRO A 171 14.65 -2.51 -12.44
N GLY A 172 15.00 -3.79 -12.39
CA GLY A 172 16.36 -4.30 -12.59
C GLY A 172 17.24 -4.16 -11.34
N GLY A 173 18.28 -4.99 -11.22
CA GLY A 173 19.15 -5.02 -10.04
C GLY A 173 18.58 -5.79 -8.86
N VAL A 174 17.49 -6.54 -9.07
CA VAL A 174 16.96 -7.56 -8.14
C VAL A 174 16.80 -8.88 -8.87
N VAL A 175 16.95 -9.98 -8.14
CA VAL A 175 16.86 -11.34 -8.65
C VAL A 175 15.99 -12.19 -7.73
N GLN A 176 15.18 -13.09 -8.30
CA GLN A 176 14.47 -14.09 -7.50
C GLN A 176 15.44 -15.19 -7.10
N ARG A 177 15.33 -15.65 -5.86
CA ARG A 177 16.06 -16.82 -5.37
C ARG A 177 15.15 -17.64 -4.48
N THR A 178 15.35 -18.95 -4.53
CA THR A 178 14.66 -19.90 -3.67
C THR A 178 15.53 -20.23 -2.47
N VAL A 179 14.98 -20.11 -1.28
CA VAL A 179 15.65 -20.44 -0.02
C VAL A 179 14.92 -21.59 0.65
N HIS A 180 15.70 -22.60 1.05
CA HIS A 180 15.22 -23.73 1.82
C HIS A 180 15.56 -23.49 3.29
N TYR A 181 14.54 -23.52 4.13
CA TYR A 181 14.63 -23.36 5.57
C TYR A 181 14.54 -24.72 6.27
N PRO A 182 14.95 -24.83 7.54
CA PRO A 182 14.65 -25.99 8.37
C PRO A 182 13.14 -26.33 8.36
N ALA A 183 12.80 -27.59 8.65
CA ALA A 183 11.44 -28.14 8.55
C ALA A 183 10.84 -28.24 7.13
N GLY A 184 11.68 -28.15 6.08
CA GLY A 184 11.25 -28.37 4.69
C GLY A 184 10.50 -27.18 4.07
N ILE A 185 10.49 -26.02 4.75
CA ILE A 185 9.87 -24.81 4.24
C ILE A 185 10.74 -24.24 3.11
N THR A 186 10.12 -23.86 2.01
CA THR A 186 10.81 -23.26 0.87
C THR A 186 10.07 -21.98 0.47
N THR A 187 10.81 -20.87 0.34
CA THR A 187 10.25 -19.61 -0.19
C THR A 187 11.02 -19.17 -1.42
N THR A 188 10.36 -18.43 -2.30
CA THR A 188 11.00 -17.79 -3.46
C THR A 188 10.72 -16.30 -3.41
N ASP A 189 11.75 -15.52 -3.13
CA ASP A 189 11.65 -14.09 -2.85
C ASP A 189 12.62 -13.27 -3.70
N TRP A 190 12.44 -11.96 -3.70
CA TRP A 190 13.31 -11.01 -4.40
C TRP A 190 14.47 -10.55 -3.51
N TYR A 191 15.68 -10.62 -4.05
CA TYR A 191 16.91 -10.18 -3.39
C TYR A 191 17.62 -9.13 -4.23
N LEU A 192 18.38 -8.26 -3.56
CA LEU A 192 19.29 -7.35 -4.25
C LEU A 192 20.38 -8.15 -4.97
N GLN A 193 20.63 -7.80 -6.23
CA GLN A 193 21.64 -8.47 -7.04
C GLN A 193 23.02 -8.33 -6.39
N GLY A 194 23.78 -9.43 -6.32
CA GLY A 194 25.12 -9.45 -5.73
C GLY A 194 25.16 -9.61 -4.20
N MET A 195 24.03 -9.59 -3.50
CA MET A 195 24.03 -9.96 -2.07
C MET A 195 24.18 -11.48 -1.92
N PRO A 196 25.01 -11.98 -0.98
CA PRO A 196 24.99 -13.39 -0.63
C PRO A 196 23.63 -13.74 0.00
N VAL A 197 23.00 -14.83 -0.43
CA VAL A 197 21.92 -15.40 0.39
C VAL A 197 22.60 -16.27 1.42
N GLY A 198 22.52 -15.87 2.68
CA GLY A 198 23.07 -16.67 3.77
C GLY A 198 22.36 -18.02 3.81
N ASN A 199 23.13 -19.08 3.99
CA ASN A 199 22.59 -20.31 4.55
C ASN A 199 22.12 -19.97 5.97
N TRP A 200 20.81 -19.88 6.18
CA TRP A 200 20.21 -19.64 7.49
C TRP A 200 20.25 -20.93 8.32
N TYR A 201 21.46 -21.44 8.58
CA TYR A 201 21.71 -22.39 9.65
C TYR A 201 22.26 -21.60 10.84
N LEU A 202 21.41 -21.38 11.85
CA LEU A 202 21.83 -21.16 13.23
C LEU A 202 21.81 -22.51 13.95
#